data_AF-A0A520HRS8-F1
#
_entry.id   AF-A0A520HRS8-F1
#
_cell.length_a   1.000
_cell.length_b   1.000
_cell.length_c   1.000
_cell.angle_alpha   90.00
_cell.angle_beta   90.00
_cell.angle_gamma   90.00
#
_symmetry.space_group_name_H-M   'P 1'
#
loop_
_entity.id
_entity.type
_entity.pdbx_description
1 polymer ?
#
loop_
_entity_poly.entity_id
_entity_poly.type
_entity_poly.pdbx_seq_one_letter_code
_entity_poly.pdbx_strand_id
1 'polypeptide(L)' 'MNSNQLKVAIIDMNNGAPNQGMRGIKEILKTYQEHHDLDLSYDVFDLRQNDEVPGLEYQIYISSGGPGSPYDGNGSK' A
#
# COMPACT_ATOMS: atom_id res chain seq x y z
N MET A 1 -27.23 0.15 -3.60
CA MET A 1 -26.31 0.10 -4.75
C MET A 1 -25.02 -0.50 -4.22
N ASN A 2 -24.78 -1.79 -4.46
CA ASN A 2 -23.47 -2.37 -4.17
C ASN A 2 -22.55 -1.84 -5.27
N SER A 3 -21.81 -0.78 -4.97
CA SER A 3 -20.70 -0.36 -5.84
C SER A 3 -19.70 -1.49 -5.83
N ASN A 4 -19.67 -2.28 -6.90
CA ASN A 4 -18.83 -3.48 -7.02
C ASN A 4 -17.35 -3.13 -7.28
N GLN A 5 -16.95 -1.90 -6.94
CA GLN A 5 -15.62 -1.38 -7.10
C GLN A 5 -14.70 -2.02 -6.05
N LEU A 6 -13.64 -2.67 -6.53
CA LEU A 6 -12.59 -3.24 -5.69
C LEU A 6 -11.68 -2.10 -5.21
N LYS A 7 -11.66 -1.87 -3.89
CA LYS A 7 -10.85 -0.82 -3.26
C LYS A 7 -9.62 -1.42 -2.58
N VAL A 8 -8.47 -0.86 -2.91
CA VAL A 8 -7.17 -1.26 -2.36
C VAL A 8 -6.54 -0.12 -1.55
N ALA A 9 -6.17 -0.38 -0.31
CA ALA A 9 -5.36 0.53 0.48
C ALA A 9 -3.88 0.16 0.33
N ILE A 10 -3.07 1.08 -0.20
CA ILE A 10 -1.61 0.94 -0.23
C ILE A 10 -1.03 1.72 0.96
N ILE A 11 -0.32 1.03 1.84
CA ILE A 11 0.26 1.59 3.07
C ILE A 11 1.76 1.82 2.82
N ASP A 12 2.17 3.08 2.69
CA ASP A 12 3.57 3.46 2.54
C ASP A 12 4.28 3.47 3.90
N MET A 13 5.32 2.64 3.99
CA MET A 13 6.15 2.45 5.17
C MET A 13 7.57 2.99 5.00
N ASN A 14 7.83 3.78 3.95
CA ASN A 14 9.19 4.25 3.61
C ASN A 14 9.63 5.53 4.32
N ASN A 15 8.72 6.24 4.99
CA ASN A 15 9.05 7.45 5.75
C ASN A 15 9.75 8.52 4.89
N GLY A 16 9.19 8.83 3.72
CA GLY A 16 9.77 9.79 2.77
C GLY A 16 11.02 9.32 2.02
N ALA A 17 11.49 8.08 2.24
CA ALA A 17 12.61 7.53 1.46
C ALA A 17 12.16 7.22 0.02
N PRO A 18 13.02 7.47 -1.00
CA PRO A 18 12.68 7.15 -2.39
C PRO A 18 12.30 5.68 -2.57
N ASN A 19 11.13 5.41 -3.16
CA ASN A 19 10.60 4.05 -3.27
C ASN A 19 10.28 3.62 -4.71
N GLN A 20 11.02 2.64 -5.23
CA GLN A 20 10.67 1.94 -6.49
C GLN A 20 9.60 0.85 -6.29
N GLY A 21 9.49 0.28 -5.09
CA GLY A 21 8.44 -0.66 -4.72
C GLY A 21 7.03 -0.07 -4.85
N MET A 22 6.80 1.18 -4.45
CA MET A 22 5.51 1.87 -4.66
C MET A 22 5.14 1.93 -6.14
N ARG A 23 6.11 2.20 -7.01
CA ARG A 23 5.90 2.19 -8.46
C ARG A 23 5.50 0.78 -8.94
N GLY A 24 6.23 -0.25 -8.50
CA GLY A 24 5.91 -1.64 -8.84
C GLY A 24 4.51 -2.07 -8.39
N ILE A 25 4.09 -1.71 -7.17
CA ILE A 25 2.74 -2.00 -6.68
C ILE A 25 1.68 -1.34 -7.56
N LYS A 26 1.84 -0.05 -7.90
CA LYS A 26 0.91 0.68 -8.77
C LYS A 26 0.85 0.09 -10.18
N GLU A 27 2.00 -0.31 -10.74
CA GLU A 27 2.07 -0.97 -12.04
C GLU A 27 1.35 -2.32 -12.02
N ILE A 28 1.55 -3.15 -10.98
CA ILE A 28 0.85 -4.43 -10.82
C ILE A 28 -0.66 -4.23 -10.73
N LEU A 29 -1.13 -3.29 -9.90
CA LEU A 29 -2.56 -3.00 -9.78
C LEU A 29 -3.17 -2.54 -11.10
N LYS A 30 -2.47 -1.67 -11.83
CA LYS A 30 -2.90 -1.20 -13.15
C LYS A 30 -2.96 -2.35 -14.17
N THR A 31 -1.90 -3.15 -14.29
CA THR A 31 -1.88 -4.28 -15.22
C THR A 31 -2.96 -5.31 -14.87
N TYR A 32 -3.17 -5.59 -13.59
CA TYR A 32 -4.22 -6.50 -13.14
C TYR A 32 -5.61 -5.97 -13.46
N GLN A 33 -5.84 -4.67 -13.23
CA GLN A 33 -7.07 -3.98 -13.60
C GLN A 33 -7.35 -4.12 -15.10
N GLU A 34 -6.36 -3.84 -15.95
CA GLU A 34 -6.48 -3.90 -17.42
C GLU A 34 -6.68 -5.33 -17.92
N HIS A 35 -5.97 -6.31 -17.37
CA HIS A 35 -6.06 -7.72 -17.79
C HIS A 35 -7.39 -8.39 -17.43
N HIS A 36 -8.05 -7.92 -16.37
CA HIS A 36 -9.27 -8.55 -15.85
C HIS A 36 -10.53 -7.69 -15.99
N ASP A 37 -10.43 -6.52 -16.64
CA ASP A 37 -11.54 -5.56 -16.81
C ASP A 37 -12.25 -5.26 -15.48
N LEU A 38 -11.45 -4.93 -14.46
CA LEU A 38 -11.95 -4.67 -13.11
C LEU A 38 -12.20 -3.17 -12.89
N ASP A 39 -13.29 -2.86 -12.19
CA ASP A 39 -13.44 -1.58 -11.52
C ASP A 39 -12.59 -1.60 -10.25
N LEU A 40 -11.30 -1.30 -10.39
CA LEU A 40 -10.32 -1.25 -9.31
C LEU A 40 -9.92 0.20 -9.05
N SER A 41 -9.94 0.58 -7.78
CA SER A 41 -9.38 1.85 -7.30
C SER A 41 -8.43 1.60 -6.15
N TYR A 42 -7.49 2.52 -5.94
CA TYR A 42 -6.59 2.46 -4.81
C TYR A 42 -6.31 3.85 -4.24
N ASP A 43 -6.10 3.88 -2.93
CA ASP A 43 -5.61 5.05 -2.20
C ASP A 43 -4.25 4.73 -1.58
N VAL A 44 -3.44 5.77 -1.37
CA VAL A 44 -2.12 5.64 -0.74
C VAL A 44 -2.16 6.34 0.62
N PHE A 45 -1.66 5.66 1.64
CA PHE A 45 -1.61 6.14 3.02
C PHE A 45 -0.15 6.21 3.46
N ASP A 46 0.37 7.40 3.73
CA ASP A 46 1.71 7.58 4.29
C ASP A 46 1.70 7.43 5.82
N LEU A 47 1.92 6.19 6.27
CA LEU A 47 1.77 5.86 7.68
C LEU A 47 2.90 6.44 8.53
N ARG A 48 4.15 6.37 8.06
CA ARG A 48 5.31 6.76 8.89
C ARG A 48 5.59 8.26 8.88
N GLN A 49 5.25 8.95 7.79
CA GLN A 49 5.48 10.38 7.68
C GLN A 49 4.30 11.21 8.18
N ASN A 50 3.06 10.77 7.87
CA ASN A 50 1.85 11.57 8.08
C ASN A 50 0.83 10.90 9.01
N ASP A 51 1.13 9.74 9.60
CA ASP A 51 0.21 8.97 10.45
C ASP A 51 -1.14 8.63 9.74
N GLU A 52 -1.11 8.49 8.41
CA GLU A 52 -2.28 8.15 7.62
C GLU A 52 -2.58 6.65 7.76
N VAL A 53 -3.72 6.33 8.39
CA VAL A 53 -4.17 4.95 8.60
C VAL A 53 -5.43 4.69 7.77
N PRO A 54 -5.46 3.66 6.91
CA PRO A 54 -6.67 3.31 6.19
C PRO A 54 -7.76 2.81 7.15
N GLY A 55 -9.01 3.16 6.85
CA GLY A 55 -10.15 2.57 7.52
C GLY A 55 -10.42 1.12 7.09
N LEU A 56 -11.58 0.57 7.48
CA LEU A 56 -11.98 -0.82 7.23
C LEU A 56 -12.86 -1.01 5.99
N GLU A 57 -12.98 0.02 5.15
CA GLU A 57 -13.80 0.07 3.94
C GLU A 57 -13.13 -0.56 2.71
N TYR A 58 -11.86 -0.97 2.82
CA TYR A 58 -11.08 -1.57 1.74
C TYR A 58 -11.18 -3.10 1.77
N GLN A 59 -11.04 -3.72 0.60
CA GLN A 59 -11.04 -5.18 0.48
C GLN A 59 -9.62 -5.75 0.52
N ILE A 60 -8.62 -4.97 0.11
CA ILE A 60 -7.22 -5.38 0.01
C ILE A 60 -6.35 -4.32 0.68
N TYR A 61 -5.39 -4.76 1.49
CA TYR A 61 -4.39 -3.91 2.13
C TYR A 61 -3.00 -4.38 1.70
N ILE A 62 -2.21 -3.48 1.13
CA ILE A 62 -0.85 -3.77 0.65
C ILE A 62 0.11 -2.84 1.38
N SER A 63 0.98 -3.39 2.22
CA SER A 63 2.11 -2.63 2.76
C SER A 63 3.24 -2.56 1.73
N SER A 64 3.82 -1.38 1.53
CA SER A 64 4.98 -1.22 0.64
C SER A 64 6.23 -1.94 1.13
N GLY A 65 6.24 -2.37 2.40
CA GLY A 65 7.48 -2.63 3.14
C GLY A 65 8.19 -1.32 3.50
N GLY A 66 8.90 -1.32 4.62
CA GLY A 66 9.70 -0.17 5.07
C GLY A 66 11.20 -0.49 5.03
N PRO A 67 12.07 0.53 5.00
CA PRO A 67 13.51 0.34 5.10
C PRO A 67 13.88 -0.17 6.49
N GLY A 68 14.90 -1.02 6.55
CA GLY A 68 15.44 -1.59 7.78
C GLY A 68 15.04 -3.06 8.00
N SER A 69 15.76 -3.73 8.89
CA SER A 69 15.44 -5.09 9.30
C SER A 69 14.40 -5.07 10.43
N PRO A 70 13.44 -6.02 10.48
CA PRO A 70 12.59 -6.19 11.66
C PRO A 70 13.40 -6.54 12.93
N TYR A 71 14.68 -6.90 12.79
CA TYR A 71 15.61 -7.14 13.90
C TYR A 71 16.37 -5.89 14.35
N ASP A 72 16.34 -4.79 13.58
CA ASP A 72 16.93 -3.50 13.93
C ASP A 72 16.00 -2.78 14.92
N GLY A 73 15.96 -3.26 16.16
CA GLY A 73 15.08 -2.73 17.20
C GLY A 73 14.93 -3.63 18.42
N ASN A 74 15.28 -4.92 18.31
CA ASN A 74 15.52 -5.75 19.48
C ASN A 74 16.84 -5.32 20.09
N GLY A 75 16.76 -4.36 21.02
CA GLY A 75 17.89 -3.71 21.65
C GLY A 75 19.08 -4.63 21.85
N SER A 76 20.16 -4.33 21.11
CA SER A 76 21.50 -4.75 21.45
C SER A 76 21.77 -4.27 22.87
N LYS A 77 21.52 -5.13 23.85
CA LYS A 77 22.14 -5.08 25.17
C LYS A 77 23.35 -6.00 25.16
#